data_AF-A0A7H4MTA4-F1
#
_entry.id   AF-A0A7H4MTA4-F1
#
_cell.length_a   1.000
_cell.length_b   1.000
_cell.length_c   1.000
_cell.angle_alpha   90.00
_cell.angle_beta   90.00
_cell.angle_gamma   90.00
#
_symmetry.space_group_name_H-M   'P 1'
#
loop_
_entity.id
_entity.type
_entity.pdbx_description
1 polymer ?
#
loop_
_entity_poly.entity_id
_entity_poly.type
_entity_poly.pdbx_seq_one_letter_code
_entity_poly.pdbx_strand_id
1 'polypeptide(L)'
;MIRQVITRTNSVTGRPYYDEKAIMAWETGNELEDTNAAFLQQTAAWIKKWAPHQLVVDGTYKKINAFALNDPHVDIVSNHYYTNADNNHPEQVKKDLTAAAGKKVYMVGEFGLLDAQQLNAIMQSIVHSEVNGAQAAGGLIWGFRGHRHDGGFYWHKESTGHYSYHLPGFPVEGKANQEMEVVDLVRTAAAQMNGQEKAPPLPKPDAPTLRPTDSPFAINWLGAAVGRAYDVERADSPSGPWKVVGRDISDGVNEWNPQTMDLFRDDYRSLRLGNTYYYRVIAKNESGSSSPSNVISVKHTQANQAPVVALAETLTTSQDQGVQLSASWRDDALPDRNVTVSWSNGGSAQAHFCATDKAETRAWFSAPGEYALTFSADDGLLKSSKTVKVTVTEAVGKVPADYCRFGGGVLNVTDGKIAAAKSEKDALAIGDDGFLGPFANDGDKVSWQVSAPWAGKYQLRVTFSGKWGGKKNSFIVNDGAPIAVEFPQTDEQGQQLLVPVELKAGDNRIDFGKFAGDWGYMFIKSIEVVAE
;
A
#
# COMPACT_ATOMS: atom_id res chain seq x y z
N MET A 1 -5.14 -24.83 -26.59
CA MET A 1 -4.31 -24.40 -25.45
C MET A 1 -3.66 -25.58 -24.73
N ILE A 2 -4.41 -26.47 -24.05
CA ILE A 2 -3.86 -27.59 -23.23
C ILE A 2 -2.70 -28.34 -23.92
N ARG A 3 -2.93 -28.90 -25.12
CA ARG A 3 -1.89 -29.60 -25.90
C ARG A 3 -0.63 -28.75 -26.05
N GLN A 4 -0.78 -27.49 -26.43
CA GLN A 4 0.34 -26.60 -26.73
C GLN A 4 1.21 -26.33 -25.49
N VAL A 5 0.60 -26.21 -24.31
CA VAL A 5 1.33 -26.02 -23.05
C VAL A 5 2.02 -27.32 -22.65
N ILE A 6 1.30 -28.44 -22.64
CA ILE A 6 1.83 -29.75 -22.24
C ILE A 6 2.98 -30.20 -23.14
N THR A 7 2.90 -29.96 -24.45
CA THR A 7 3.96 -30.33 -25.41
C THR A 7 5.04 -29.27 -25.56
N ARG A 8 5.03 -28.19 -24.76
CA ARG A 8 6.06 -27.16 -24.83
C ARG A 8 7.38 -27.74 -24.32
N THR A 9 8.47 -27.43 -25.03
CA THR A 9 9.83 -27.70 -24.54
C THR A 9 10.28 -26.57 -23.64
N ASN A 10 10.71 -26.91 -22.43
CA ASN A 10 11.36 -25.98 -21.52
C ASN A 10 12.65 -25.47 -22.18
N SER A 11 12.76 -24.16 -22.42
CA SER A 11 13.93 -23.54 -23.04
C SER A 11 15.18 -23.58 -22.16
N VAL A 12 15.03 -23.87 -20.86
CA VAL A 12 16.14 -23.97 -19.90
C VAL A 12 16.65 -25.40 -19.79
N THR A 13 15.75 -26.39 -19.67
CA THR A 13 16.14 -27.80 -19.47
C THR A 13 16.18 -28.62 -20.76
N GLY A 14 15.60 -28.10 -21.86
CA GLY A 14 15.44 -28.83 -23.12
C GLY A 14 14.40 -29.95 -23.08
N ARG A 15 13.72 -30.17 -21.94
CA ARG A 15 12.72 -31.23 -21.76
C ARG A 15 11.31 -30.75 -22.11
N PRO A 16 10.49 -31.57 -22.79
CA PRO A 16 9.05 -31.33 -22.89
C PRO A 16 8.39 -31.29 -21.52
N TYR A 17 7.37 -30.45 -21.34
CA TYR A 17 6.67 -30.32 -20.06
C TYR A 17 5.99 -31.61 -19.61
N TYR A 18 5.48 -32.43 -20.54
CA TYR A 18 4.92 -33.75 -20.21
C TYR A 18 5.93 -34.75 -19.62
N ASP A 19 7.24 -34.52 -19.79
CA ASP A 19 8.34 -35.33 -19.25
C ASP A 19 9.09 -34.61 -18.11
N GLU A 20 8.67 -33.40 -17.73
CA GLU A 20 9.34 -32.62 -16.70
C GLU A 20 8.88 -33.07 -15.31
N LYS A 21 9.80 -33.67 -14.55
CA LYS A 21 9.52 -34.18 -13.18
C LYS A 21 9.20 -33.08 -12.17
N ALA A 22 9.54 -31.83 -12.47
CA ALA A 22 9.14 -30.68 -11.66
C ALA A 22 7.64 -30.36 -11.77
N ILE A 23 6.95 -30.85 -12.81
CA ILE A 23 5.50 -30.72 -12.95
C ILE A 23 4.86 -31.99 -12.38
N MET A 24 4.28 -31.85 -11.19
CA MET A 24 3.59 -32.96 -10.50
C MET A 24 2.24 -33.28 -11.15
N ALA A 25 1.44 -32.25 -11.43
CA ALA A 25 0.05 -32.40 -11.86
C ALA A 25 -0.39 -31.27 -12.79
N TRP A 26 -1.49 -31.50 -13.51
CA TRP A 26 -2.20 -30.52 -14.31
C TRP A 26 -3.61 -30.31 -13.74
N GLU A 27 -3.98 -29.07 -13.48
CA GLU A 27 -5.31 -28.71 -13.04
C GLU A 27 -6.18 -28.31 -14.23
N THR A 28 -7.45 -28.74 -14.23
CA THR A 28 -8.37 -28.47 -15.34
C THR A 28 -8.68 -26.98 -15.52
N GLY A 29 -8.58 -26.20 -14.46
CA GLY A 29 -8.75 -24.74 -14.43
C GLY A 29 -8.91 -24.28 -12.98
N ASN A 30 -8.64 -23.00 -12.70
CA ASN A 30 -8.78 -22.43 -11.36
C ASN A 30 -10.25 -22.10 -11.06
N GLU A 31 -10.73 -22.50 -9.88
CA GLU A 31 -12.04 -22.12 -9.33
C GLU A 31 -13.25 -22.33 -10.27
N LEU A 32 -13.34 -23.51 -10.90
CA LEU A 32 -14.43 -23.83 -11.84
C LEU A 32 -15.76 -24.15 -11.11
N GLU A 33 -16.38 -23.15 -10.49
CA GLU A 33 -17.59 -23.28 -9.67
C GLU A 33 -18.75 -24.00 -10.38
N ASP A 34 -19.00 -23.65 -11.65
CA ASP A 34 -20.10 -24.18 -12.46
C ASP A 34 -19.65 -25.32 -13.42
N THR A 35 -18.56 -26.01 -13.09
CA THR A 35 -18.10 -27.17 -13.88
C THR A 35 -19.13 -28.31 -13.86
N ASN A 36 -19.02 -29.20 -14.85
CA ASN A 36 -19.90 -30.36 -14.97
C ASN A 36 -19.13 -31.61 -15.42
N ALA A 37 -19.78 -32.77 -15.29
CA ALA A 37 -19.17 -34.06 -15.57
C ALA A 37 -18.62 -34.19 -17.01
N ALA A 38 -19.35 -33.68 -18.01
CA ALA A 38 -18.93 -33.78 -19.41
C ALA A 38 -17.68 -32.95 -19.68
N PHE A 39 -17.63 -31.73 -19.16
CA PHE A 39 -16.45 -30.86 -19.27
C PHE A 39 -15.23 -31.47 -18.57
N LEU A 40 -15.39 -31.90 -17.31
CA LEU A 40 -14.29 -32.49 -16.54
C LEU A 40 -13.72 -33.73 -17.26
N GLN A 41 -14.59 -34.65 -17.67
CA GLN A 41 -14.17 -35.89 -18.31
C GLN A 41 -13.43 -35.65 -19.62
N GLN A 42 -13.95 -34.78 -20.49
CA GLN A 42 -13.28 -34.48 -21.76
C GLN A 42 -11.94 -33.78 -21.54
N THR A 43 -11.87 -32.87 -20.57
CA THR A 43 -10.66 -32.10 -20.26
C THR A 43 -9.59 -32.99 -19.64
N ALA A 44 -9.93 -33.77 -18.61
CA ALA A 44 -9.01 -34.68 -17.94
C ALA A 44 -8.49 -35.77 -18.89
N ALA A 45 -9.37 -36.37 -19.72
CA ALA A 45 -8.97 -37.31 -20.75
C ALA A 45 -7.99 -36.67 -21.77
N TRP A 46 -8.24 -35.42 -22.16
CA TRP A 46 -7.37 -34.69 -23.07
C TRP A 46 -6.00 -34.40 -22.46
N ILE A 47 -5.94 -34.05 -21.17
CA ILE A 47 -4.67 -33.89 -20.44
C ILE A 47 -3.91 -35.22 -20.41
N LYS A 48 -4.54 -36.31 -19.94
CA LYS A 48 -3.92 -37.64 -19.84
C LYS A 48 -3.40 -38.18 -21.18
N LYS A 49 -4.05 -37.83 -22.29
CA LYS A 49 -3.57 -38.18 -23.64
C LYS A 49 -2.19 -37.60 -23.93
N TRP A 50 -1.90 -36.39 -23.47
CA TRP A 50 -0.64 -35.68 -23.75
C TRP A 50 0.38 -35.79 -22.62
N ALA A 51 -0.06 -36.04 -21.39
CA ALA A 51 0.77 -36.19 -20.20
C ALA A 51 0.38 -37.46 -19.42
N PRO A 52 0.62 -38.66 -19.98
CA PRO A 52 0.14 -39.91 -19.40
C PRO A 52 0.78 -40.28 -18.05
N HIS A 53 1.92 -39.66 -17.71
CA HIS A 53 2.68 -39.93 -16.50
C HIS A 53 2.54 -38.85 -15.41
N GLN A 54 1.73 -37.82 -15.64
CA GLN A 54 1.50 -36.73 -14.68
C GLN A 54 0.07 -36.80 -14.13
N LEU A 55 -0.13 -36.30 -12.92
CA LEU A 55 -1.41 -36.34 -12.23
C LEU A 55 -2.38 -35.28 -12.80
N VAL A 56 -3.67 -35.46 -12.57
CA VAL A 56 -4.72 -34.49 -12.92
C VAL A 56 -5.53 -34.10 -11.70
N VAL A 57 -5.70 -32.80 -11.51
CA VAL A 57 -6.49 -32.18 -10.44
C VAL A 57 -7.82 -31.67 -11.01
N ASP A 58 -8.94 -32.01 -10.36
CA ASP A 58 -10.22 -31.32 -10.56
C ASP A 58 -10.19 -29.96 -9.86
N GLY A 59 -10.04 -28.88 -10.63
CA GLY A 59 -9.90 -27.51 -10.10
C GLY A 59 -11.23 -26.81 -9.81
N THR A 60 -12.10 -27.51 -9.09
CA THR A 60 -13.41 -27.02 -8.67
C THR A 60 -13.32 -25.99 -7.55
N TYR A 61 -14.43 -25.26 -7.32
CA TYR A 61 -14.57 -24.33 -6.20
C TYR A 61 -15.72 -24.73 -5.26
N LYS A 62 -15.59 -24.39 -3.97
CA LYS A 62 -16.57 -24.53 -2.87
C LYS A 62 -16.90 -25.96 -2.41
N LYS A 63 -16.66 -27.00 -3.21
CA LYS A 63 -17.06 -28.39 -2.88
C LYS A 63 -16.27 -29.46 -3.65
N ILE A 64 -16.28 -30.68 -3.13
CA ILE A 64 -15.87 -31.89 -3.86
C ILE A 64 -17.01 -32.39 -4.74
N ASN A 65 -16.78 -32.52 -6.05
CA ASN A 65 -17.78 -33.00 -7.00
C ASN A 65 -17.87 -34.53 -7.03
N ALA A 66 -19.08 -35.08 -6.90
CA ALA A 66 -19.29 -36.53 -6.95
C ALA A 66 -18.89 -37.17 -8.29
N PHE A 67 -19.00 -36.43 -9.41
CA PHE A 67 -18.59 -36.93 -10.72
C PHE A 67 -17.06 -36.99 -10.88
N ALA A 68 -16.30 -36.10 -10.22
CA ALA A 68 -14.84 -36.14 -10.22
C ALA A 68 -14.29 -37.41 -9.54
N LEU A 69 -14.96 -37.86 -8.47
CA LEU A 69 -14.59 -39.08 -7.74
C LEU A 69 -14.72 -40.35 -8.59
N ASN A 70 -15.58 -40.34 -9.62
CA ASN A 70 -15.82 -41.49 -10.49
C ASN A 70 -15.09 -41.36 -11.85
N ASP A 71 -14.44 -40.24 -12.12
CA ASP A 71 -13.70 -40.04 -13.37
C ASP A 71 -12.36 -40.80 -13.33
N PRO A 72 -12.08 -41.68 -14.31
CA PRO A 72 -10.82 -42.44 -14.33
C PRO A 72 -9.59 -41.60 -14.68
N HIS A 73 -9.76 -40.37 -15.18
CA HIS A 73 -8.68 -39.49 -15.59
C HIS A 73 -8.29 -38.45 -14.54
N VAL A 74 -9.09 -38.30 -13.48
CA VAL A 74 -8.81 -37.43 -12.33
C VAL A 74 -8.09 -38.23 -11.24
N ASP A 75 -7.00 -37.70 -10.71
CA ASP A 75 -6.22 -38.33 -9.64
C ASP A 75 -6.41 -37.64 -8.29
N ILE A 76 -6.58 -36.31 -8.33
CA ILE A 76 -6.65 -35.43 -7.16
C ILE A 76 -7.97 -34.63 -7.21
N VAL A 77 -8.67 -34.55 -6.08
CA VAL A 77 -9.77 -33.61 -5.88
C VAL A 77 -9.34 -32.51 -4.92
N SER A 78 -9.73 -31.27 -5.20
CA SER A 78 -9.40 -30.11 -4.37
C SER A 78 -10.63 -29.27 -4.03
N ASN A 79 -10.45 -28.37 -3.07
CA ASN A 79 -11.39 -27.30 -2.76
C ASN A 79 -10.61 -26.05 -2.33
N HIS A 80 -11.19 -24.86 -2.54
CA HIS A 80 -10.59 -23.58 -2.12
C HIS A 80 -11.44 -22.94 -1.02
N TYR A 81 -10.78 -22.38 -0.02
CA TYR A 81 -11.39 -21.93 1.22
C TYR A 81 -11.31 -20.41 1.37
N TYR A 82 -12.46 -19.74 1.25
CA TYR A 82 -12.57 -18.29 1.33
C TYR A 82 -13.89 -17.85 1.98
N THR A 83 -13.90 -16.64 2.55
CA THR A 83 -15.04 -16.09 3.30
C THR A 83 -16.32 -15.97 2.45
N ASN A 84 -16.18 -15.65 1.16
CA ASN A 84 -17.31 -15.57 0.21
C ASN A 84 -18.00 -16.92 -0.03
N ALA A 85 -17.33 -18.04 0.26
CA ALA A 85 -17.87 -19.39 0.19
C ALA A 85 -18.29 -19.93 1.57
N ASP A 86 -18.08 -19.15 2.64
CA ASP A 86 -18.38 -19.52 4.03
C ASP A 86 -17.79 -20.90 4.41
N ASN A 87 -16.54 -21.14 3.99
CA ASN A 87 -15.89 -22.44 4.11
C ASN A 87 -14.43 -22.36 4.59
N ASN A 88 -13.92 -21.16 4.90
CA ASN A 88 -12.57 -20.94 5.42
C ASN A 88 -12.46 -21.15 6.94
N HIS A 89 -12.79 -22.38 7.36
CA HIS A 89 -12.70 -22.81 8.74
C HIS A 89 -12.24 -24.28 8.85
N PRO A 90 -11.57 -24.68 9.95
CA PRO A 90 -11.00 -26.02 10.14
C PRO A 90 -11.94 -27.19 9.81
N GLU A 91 -13.21 -27.13 10.22
CA GLU A 91 -14.15 -28.24 10.03
C GLU A 91 -14.46 -28.55 8.56
N GLN A 92 -14.17 -27.63 7.63
CA GLN A 92 -14.34 -27.86 6.20
C GLN A 92 -13.41 -28.97 5.70
N VAL A 93 -12.21 -29.11 6.26
CA VAL A 93 -11.25 -30.17 5.91
C VAL A 93 -11.85 -31.56 6.13
N LYS A 94 -12.48 -31.79 7.29
CA LYS A 94 -13.13 -33.08 7.60
C LYS A 94 -14.34 -33.32 6.70
N LYS A 95 -15.10 -32.28 6.37
CA LYS A 95 -16.25 -32.37 5.46
C LYS A 95 -15.81 -32.81 4.06
N ASP A 96 -14.75 -32.22 3.54
CA ASP A 96 -14.23 -32.56 2.22
C ASP A 96 -13.52 -33.92 2.20
N LEU A 97 -12.82 -34.30 3.28
CA LEU A 97 -12.31 -35.67 3.46
C LEU A 97 -13.44 -36.70 3.45
N THR A 98 -14.55 -36.41 4.14
CA THR A 98 -15.74 -37.27 4.15
C THR A 98 -16.35 -37.37 2.76
N ALA A 99 -16.40 -36.27 2.00
CA ALA A 99 -16.92 -36.25 0.64
C ALA A 99 -16.02 -37.03 -0.34
N ALA A 100 -14.69 -36.89 -0.21
CA ALA A 100 -13.72 -37.63 -1.01
C ALA A 100 -13.76 -39.15 -0.72
N ALA A 101 -14.09 -39.51 0.52
CA ALA A 101 -14.31 -40.89 0.97
C ALA A 101 -13.16 -41.86 0.62
N GLY A 102 -11.93 -41.36 0.60
CA GLY A 102 -10.73 -42.13 0.22
C GLY A 102 -10.68 -42.61 -1.24
N LYS A 103 -11.59 -42.15 -2.11
CA LYS A 103 -11.65 -42.59 -3.52
C LYS A 103 -10.56 -41.96 -4.40
N LYS A 104 -10.16 -40.74 -4.05
CA LYS A 104 -9.15 -39.93 -4.74
C LYS A 104 -8.29 -39.23 -3.70
N VAL A 105 -7.09 -38.80 -4.07
CA VAL A 105 -6.26 -37.96 -3.19
C VAL A 105 -6.97 -36.63 -2.98
N TYR A 106 -7.04 -36.17 -1.73
CA TYR A 106 -7.62 -34.88 -1.38
C TYR A 106 -6.52 -33.87 -1.02
N MET A 107 -6.59 -32.65 -1.55
CA MET A 107 -5.76 -31.52 -1.12
C MET A 107 -6.60 -30.25 -0.97
N VAL A 108 -6.23 -29.38 -0.04
CA VAL A 108 -6.77 -28.01 -0.01
C VAL A 108 -6.04 -27.20 -1.07
N GLY A 109 -6.74 -26.88 -2.16
CA GLY A 109 -6.17 -26.24 -3.35
C GLY A 109 -5.72 -24.81 -3.07
N GLU A 110 -6.52 -24.05 -2.32
CA GLU A 110 -6.17 -22.71 -1.85
C GLU A 110 -6.87 -22.40 -0.52
N PHE A 111 -6.24 -21.62 0.35
CA PHE A 111 -6.88 -20.97 1.48
C PHE A 111 -6.09 -19.71 1.88
N GLY A 112 -6.76 -18.71 2.44
CA GLY A 112 -6.09 -17.46 2.80
C GLY A 112 -7.02 -16.37 3.30
N LEU A 113 -6.48 -15.14 3.33
CA LEU A 113 -7.22 -13.88 3.58
C LEU A 113 -7.87 -13.79 4.97
N LEU A 114 -7.22 -14.39 5.97
CA LEU A 114 -7.59 -14.34 7.38
C LEU A 114 -6.35 -13.98 8.20
N ASP A 115 -6.53 -13.72 9.49
CA ASP A 115 -5.39 -13.60 10.40
C ASP A 115 -4.62 -14.93 10.53
N ALA A 116 -3.35 -14.83 10.92
CA ALA A 116 -2.45 -15.97 11.03
C ALA A 116 -2.94 -17.05 12.01
N GLN A 117 -3.70 -16.70 13.04
CA GLN A 117 -4.23 -17.68 14.00
C GLN A 117 -5.31 -18.53 13.34
N GLN A 118 -6.23 -17.91 12.61
CA GLN A 118 -7.27 -18.62 11.86
C GLN A 118 -6.68 -19.46 10.73
N LEU A 119 -5.70 -18.91 9.98
CA LEU A 119 -4.98 -19.66 8.95
C LEU A 119 -4.24 -20.87 9.54
N ASN A 120 -3.61 -20.71 10.69
CA ASN A 120 -2.97 -21.82 11.39
C ASN A 120 -3.99 -22.87 11.82
N ALA A 121 -5.18 -22.49 12.31
CA ALA A 121 -6.21 -23.46 12.66
C ALA A 121 -6.65 -24.32 11.46
N ILE A 122 -6.81 -23.71 10.28
CA ILE A 122 -7.09 -24.44 9.04
C ILE A 122 -5.91 -25.36 8.70
N MET A 123 -4.69 -24.84 8.70
CA MET A 123 -3.50 -25.61 8.35
C MET A 123 -3.27 -26.81 9.29
N GLN A 124 -3.46 -26.64 10.60
CA GLN A 124 -3.37 -27.76 11.55
C GLN A 124 -4.48 -28.78 11.33
N SER A 125 -5.67 -28.37 10.88
CA SER A 125 -6.70 -29.31 10.47
C SER A 125 -6.31 -30.11 9.22
N ILE A 126 -5.63 -29.48 8.25
CA ILE A 126 -5.07 -30.16 7.07
C ILE A 126 -4.02 -31.20 7.50
N VAL A 127 -3.13 -30.87 8.44
CA VAL A 127 -2.08 -31.77 8.92
C VAL A 127 -2.64 -32.95 9.71
N HIS A 128 -3.63 -32.71 10.58
CA HIS A 128 -4.00 -33.66 11.64
C HIS A 128 -5.36 -34.33 11.50
N SER A 129 -6.25 -33.87 10.60
CA SER A 129 -7.55 -34.51 10.44
C SER A 129 -7.45 -35.84 9.71
N GLU A 130 -8.15 -36.83 10.23
CA GLU A 130 -8.30 -38.14 9.61
C GLU A 130 -9.79 -38.52 9.57
N VAL A 131 -10.25 -39.05 8.44
CA VAL A 131 -11.60 -39.60 8.28
C VAL A 131 -11.49 -40.97 7.64
N ASN A 132 -11.88 -42.02 8.36
CA ASN A 132 -11.84 -43.41 7.89
C ASN A 132 -10.46 -43.85 7.34
N GLY A 133 -9.37 -43.43 8.00
CA GLY A 133 -8.00 -43.73 7.56
C GLY A 133 -7.47 -42.83 6.43
N ALA A 134 -8.27 -41.87 5.93
CA ALA A 134 -7.85 -40.91 4.91
C ALA A 134 -7.47 -39.56 5.53
N GLN A 135 -6.40 -38.95 5.03
CA GLN A 135 -5.90 -37.63 5.41
C GLN A 135 -5.74 -36.75 4.18
N ALA A 136 -5.67 -35.42 4.38
CA ALA A 136 -5.36 -34.50 3.29
C ALA A 136 -3.87 -34.65 2.91
N ALA A 137 -3.57 -34.57 1.61
CA ALA A 137 -2.19 -34.63 1.11
C ALA A 137 -1.40 -33.33 1.35
N GLY A 138 -2.10 -32.23 1.63
CA GLY A 138 -1.49 -30.91 1.78
C GLY A 138 -2.50 -29.78 1.64
N GLY A 139 -2.00 -28.57 1.82
CA GLY A 139 -2.74 -27.33 1.60
C GLY A 139 -1.83 -26.25 1.04
N LEU A 140 -2.34 -25.44 0.11
CA LEU A 140 -1.61 -24.31 -0.44
C LEU A 140 -2.18 -23.01 0.10
N ILE A 141 -1.33 -22.23 0.77
CA ILE A 141 -1.73 -20.91 1.23
C ILE A 141 -1.63 -19.91 0.08
N TRP A 142 -2.66 -19.10 -0.10
CA TRP A 142 -2.65 -18.00 -1.04
C TRP A 142 -2.01 -16.76 -0.39
N GLY A 143 -1.01 -16.09 -0.97
CA GLY A 143 -0.43 -16.27 -2.30
C GLY A 143 0.99 -15.73 -2.34
N PHE A 144 1.97 -16.62 -2.20
CA PHE A 144 3.39 -16.25 -2.24
C PHE A 144 3.79 -15.67 -3.59
N ARG A 145 4.76 -14.76 -3.59
CA ARG A 145 5.36 -14.19 -4.79
C ARG A 145 6.87 -14.28 -4.73
N GLY A 146 7.49 -14.47 -5.90
CA GLY A 146 8.94 -14.55 -6.03
C GLY A 146 9.59 -13.18 -6.22
N HIS A 147 10.91 -13.15 -6.12
CA HIS A 147 11.69 -11.96 -6.41
C HIS A 147 11.49 -11.49 -7.86
N ARG A 148 11.50 -10.18 -8.06
CA ARG A 148 11.53 -9.54 -9.37
C ARG A 148 12.96 -9.46 -9.90
N HIS A 149 13.07 -9.40 -11.22
CA HIS A 149 14.37 -9.35 -11.89
C HIS A 149 15.21 -8.14 -11.44
N ASP A 150 14.59 -6.97 -11.24
CA ASP A 150 15.27 -5.69 -10.98
C ASP A 150 15.10 -5.19 -9.53
N GLY A 151 15.05 -6.11 -8.56
CA GLY A 151 14.87 -5.78 -7.15
C GLY A 151 13.46 -6.04 -6.64
N GLY A 152 13.37 -6.23 -5.33
CA GLY A 152 12.12 -6.48 -4.61
C GLY A 152 11.41 -7.77 -5.01
N PHE A 153 10.13 -7.85 -4.64
CA PHE A 153 9.25 -8.96 -4.97
C PHE A 153 8.16 -8.56 -5.96
N TYR A 154 7.65 -9.56 -6.70
CA TYR A 154 6.32 -9.42 -7.28
C TYR A 154 5.33 -9.29 -6.13
N TRP A 155 4.29 -8.48 -6.30
CA TRP A 155 3.33 -8.24 -5.24
C TRP A 155 1.92 -8.23 -5.80
N HIS A 156 0.96 -8.51 -4.92
CA HIS A 156 -0.46 -8.41 -5.19
C HIS A 156 -1.16 -7.93 -3.91
N LYS A 157 -2.15 -7.05 -4.05
CA LYS A 157 -2.97 -6.59 -2.93
C LYS A 157 -4.41 -7.00 -3.18
N GLU A 158 -4.96 -7.75 -2.25
CA GLU A 158 -6.33 -8.20 -2.31
C GLU A 158 -7.31 -7.08 -1.96
N SER A 159 -8.54 -7.20 -2.44
CA SER A 159 -9.63 -6.28 -2.08
C SER A 159 -9.90 -6.24 -0.56
N THR A 160 -9.53 -7.31 0.16
CA THR A 160 -9.58 -7.42 1.62
C THR A 160 -8.44 -6.65 2.32
N GLY A 161 -7.48 -6.11 1.57
CA GLY A 161 -6.33 -5.37 2.09
C GLY A 161 -5.07 -6.21 2.32
N HIS A 162 -5.18 -7.55 2.29
CA HIS A 162 -4.04 -8.46 2.45
C HIS A 162 -3.07 -8.36 1.27
N TYR A 163 -1.78 -8.34 1.55
CA TYR A 163 -0.75 -8.41 0.52
C TYR A 163 -0.32 -9.86 0.29
N SER A 164 0.31 -10.12 -0.85
CA SER A 164 1.06 -11.36 -1.08
C SER A 164 2.15 -11.55 -0.02
N TYR A 165 2.48 -12.81 0.24
CA TYR A 165 3.56 -13.19 1.16
C TYR A 165 4.88 -13.41 0.41
N HIS A 166 5.98 -13.28 1.13
CA HIS A 166 7.32 -13.47 0.60
C HIS A 166 8.11 -14.42 1.50
N LEU A 167 8.75 -15.45 0.93
CA LEU A 167 9.68 -16.29 1.69
C LEU A 167 11.05 -15.57 1.73
N PRO A 168 11.64 -15.31 2.90
CA PRO A 168 11.46 -16.01 4.18
C PRO A 168 10.60 -15.31 5.24
N GLY A 169 9.86 -14.27 4.85
CA GLY A 169 9.10 -13.37 5.72
C GLY A 169 9.95 -12.18 6.19
N PHE A 170 9.33 -11.00 6.20
CA PHE A 170 9.96 -9.72 6.51
C PHE A 170 9.36 -9.07 7.78
N PRO A 171 10.17 -8.83 8.83
CA PRO A 171 9.67 -8.43 10.14
C PRO A 171 9.11 -7.01 10.22
N VAL A 172 9.49 -6.13 9.27
CA VAL A 172 9.06 -4.74 9.25
C VAL A 172 8.00 -4.53 8.18
N GLU A 173 8.32 -4.87 6.93
CA GLU A 173 7.47 -4.63 5.76
C GLU A 173 6.26 -5.56 5.71
N GLY A 174 6.42 -6.80 6.20
CA GLY A 174 5.36 -7.81 6.25
C GLY A 174 4.54 -7.79 7.54
N LYS A 175 4.86 -6.93 8.51
CA LYS A 175 4.26 -6.96 9.86
C LYS A 175 2.74 -6.75 9.85
N ALA A 176 2.27 -5.79 9.06
CA ALA A 176 0.83 -5.50 8.94
C ALA A 176 0.04 -6.69 8.36
N ASN A 177 0.71 -7.59 7.63
CA ASN A 177 0.13 -8.77 7.00
C ASN A 177 0.42 -10.07 7.76
N GLN A 178 1.03 -9.99 8.96
CA GLN A 178 1.47 -11.15 9.75
C GLN A 178 2.31 -12.15 8.93
N GLU A 179 3.14 -11.62 8.02
CA GLU A 179 3.80 -12.42 6.99
C GLU A 179 4.73 -13.48 7.60
N MET A 180 5.47 -13.13 8.66
CA MET A 180 6.37 -14.08 9.31
C MET A 180 5.58 -15.24 9.93
N GLU A 181 4.49 -14.94 10.63
CA GLU A 181 3.62 -15.94 11.25
C GLU A 181 3.01 -16.88 10.20
N VAL A 182 2.62 -16.33 9.05
CA VAL A 182 2.08 -17.11 7.92
C VAL A 182 3.16 -17.96 7.24
N VAL A 183 4.38 -17.44 7.05
CA VAL A 183 5.50 -18.24 6.54
C VAL A 183 5.81 -19.40 7.49
N ASP A 184 5.86 -19.13 8.80
CA ASP A 184 6.25 -20.10 9.80
C ASP A 184 5.20 -21.20 10.00
N LEU A 185 3.90 -20.90 9.91
CA LEU A 185 2.86 -21.93 10.00
C LEU A 185 2.92 -22.89 8.81
N VAL A 186 3.21 -22.40 7.59
CA VAL A 186 3.36 -23.25 6.40
C VAL A 186 4.56 -24.16 6.54
N ARG A 187 5.71 -23.61 6.97
CA ARG A 187 6.92 -24.39 7.22
C ARG A 187 6.72 -25.43 8.32
N THR A 188 6.01 -25.07 9.38
CA THR A 188 5.70 -25.98 10.49
C THR A 188 4.81 -27.12 10.00
N ALA A 189 3.76 -26.83 9.22
CA ALA A 189 2.90 -27.85 8.65
C ALA A 189 3.66 -28.83 7.73
N ALA A 190 4.54 -28.30 6.87
CA ALA A 190 5.40 -29.14 6.03
C ALA A 190 6.32 -30.05 6.85
N ALA A 191 6.83 -29.57 7.97
CA ALA A 191 7.66 -30.37 8.88
C ALA A 191 6.84 -31.46 9.59
N GLN A 192 5.67 -31.10 10.12
CA GLN A 192 4.75 -32.03 10.78
C GLN A 192 4.30 -33.16 9.85
N MET A 193 3.98 -32.84 8.60
CA MET A 193 3.65 -33.85 7.57
C MET A 193 4.83 -34.77 7.24
N ASN A 194 6.07 -34.31 7.45
CA ASN A 194 7.28 -35.13 7.34
C ASN A 194 7.66 -35.85 8.66
N GLY A 195 6.78 -35.86 9.66
CA GLY A 195 7.03 -36.49 10.96
C GLY A 195 8.00 -35.73 11.86
N GLN A 196 8.20 -34.42 11.62
CA GLN A 196 9.06 -33.56 12.42
C GLN A 196 8.23 -32.63 13.30
N GLU A 197 8.66 -32.41 14.55
CA GLU A 197 7.95 -31.50 15.48
C GLU A 197 8.15 -30.01 15.13
N LYS A 198 9.25 -29.67 14.46
CA LYS A 198 9.64 -28.30 14.15
C LYS A 198 10.18 -28.21 12.74
N ALA A 199 9.90 -27.08 12.08
CA ALA A 199 10.52 -26.76 10.81
C ALA A 199 12.04 -26.69 10.94
N PRO A 200 12.81 -27.32 10.03
CA PRO A 200 14.24 -27.09 9.97
C PRO A 200 14.51 -25.60 9.65
N PRO A 201 15.68 -25.06 10.05
CA PRO A 201 16.09 -23.71 9.65
C PRO A 201 16.16 -23.61 8.12
N LEU A 202 15.97 -22.42 7.57
CA LEU A 202 16.12 -22.24 6.12
C LEU A 202 17.54 -22.57 5.69
N PRO A 203 17.78 -23.00 4.45
CA PRO A 203 19.14 -23.09 3.96
C PRO A 203 19.79 -21.71 3.97
N LYS A 204 21.13 -21.69 4.04
CA LYS A 204 21.88 -20.47 3.77
C LYS A 204 21.52 -19.96 2.36
N PRO A 205 21.29 -18.64 2.16
CA PRO A 205 20.91 -18.12 0.86
C PRO A 205 22.03 -18.33 -0.18
N ASP A 206 21.62 -18.50 -1.44
CA ASP A 206 22.53 -18.37 -2.57
C ASP A 206 22.98 -16.90 -2.75
N ALA A 207 24.01 -16.68 -3.57
CA ALA A 207 24.43 -15.33 -3.90
C ALA A 207 23.33 -14.60 -4.70
N PRO A 208 22.99 -13.34 -4.36
CA PRO A 208 22.08 -12.54 -5.17
C PRO A 208 22.73 -12.17 -6.51
N THR A 209 21.93 -11.73 -7.48
CA THR A 209 22.45 -11.23 -8.76
C THR A 209 22.36 -9.72 -8.82
N LEU A 210 23.50 -9.05 -8.70
CA LEU A 210 23.58 -7.59 -8.73
C LEU A 210 23.36 -7.08 -10.16
N ARG A 211 22.47 -6.10 -10.32
CA ARG A 211 22.12 -5.54 -11.64
C ARG A 211 23.06 -4.41 -12.03
N PRO A 212 23.37 -4.27 -13.33
CA PRO A 212 24.13 -3.12 -13.81
C PRO A 212 23.35 -1.83 -13.54
N THR A 213 24.10 -0.77 -13.22
CA THR A 213 23.57 0.59 -13.06
C THR A 213 24.65 1.59 -13.48
N ASP A 214 24.23 2.77 -13.89
CA ASP A 214 25.11 3.91 -14.19
C ASP A 214 25.21 4.90 -13.02
N SER A 215 24.45 4.67 -11.95
CA SER A 215 24.39 5.55 -10.77
C SER A 215 24.69 4.79 -9.48
N PRO A 216 25.59 5.30 -8.61
CA PRO A 216 25.80 4.72 -7.28
C PRO A 216 24.60 4.96 -6.34
N PHE A 217 23.62 5.75 -6.78
CA PHE A 217 22.42 6.11 -6.02
C PHE A 217 21.18 5.35 -6.52
N ALA A 218 21.34 4.33 -7.36
CA ALA A 218 20.27 3.48 -7.85
C ALA A 218 20.79 2.06 -8.05
N ILE A 219 21.16 1.40 -6.96
CA ILE A 219 21.71 0.04 -6.97
C ILE A 219 20.61 -0.96 -6.60
N ASN A 220 20.35 -1.89 -7.52
CA ASN A 220 19.33 -2.95 -7.40
C ASN A 220 19.92 -4.32 -7.70
N TRP A 221 19.33 -5.38 -7.15
CA TRP A 221 19.72 -6.77 -7.38
C TRP A 221 18.49 -7.68 -7.43
N LEU A 222 18.57 -8.78 -8.18
CA LEU A 222 17.64 -9.89 -7.97
C LEU A 222 18.00 -10.56 -6.63
N GLY A 223 17.06 -10.53 -5.70
CA GLY A 223 17.21 -11.15 -4.38
C GLY A 223 17.46 -12.65 -4.45
N ALA A 224 18.06 -13.17 -3.38
CA ALA A 224 18.36 -14.60 -3.25
C ALA A 224 17.15 -15.32 -2.66
N ALA A 225 16.85 -16.54 -3.13
CA ALA A 225 15.87 -17.38 -2.45
C ALA A 225 16.24 -17.49 -0.96
N VAL A 226 15.23 -17.36 -0.09
CA VAL A 226 15.36 -17.32 1.38
C VAL A 226 16.28 -16.23 1.96
N GLY A 227 16.73 -15.25 1.16
CA GLY A 227 17.40 -14.05 1.65
C GLY A 227 16.41 -13.13 2.36
N ARG A 228 16.74 -12.70 3.58
CA ARG A 228 15.93 -11.77 4.38
C ARG A 228 16.51 -10.36 4.42
N ALA A 229 17.83 -10.26 4.36
CA ALA A 229 18.53 -8.98 4.42
C ALA A 229 19.85 -9.04 3.63
N TYR A 230 20.35 -7.88 3.24
CA TYR A 230 21.50 -7.77 2.34
C TYR A 230 22.53 -6.76 2.87
N ASP A 231 23.79 -7.14 2.81
CA ASP A 231 24.91 -6.21 2.97
C ASP A 231 25.45 -5.82 1.60
N VAL A 232 25.66 -4.52 1.39
CA VAL A 232 26.28 -3.97 0.18
C VAL A 232 27.71 -3.58 0.53
N GLU A 233 28.66 -4.10 -0.25
CA GLU A 233 30.07 -3.78 -0.12
C GLU A 233 30.56 -2.97 -1.32
N ARG A 234 31.43 -2.01 -1.04
CA ARG A 234 32.10 -1.14 -2.02
C ARG A 234 33.61 -1.28 -1.95
N ALA A 235 34.28 -1.15 -3.09
CA ALA A 235 35.73 -1.02 -3.21
C ALA A 235 36.14 0.04 -4.24
N ASP A 236 37.35 0.59 -4.10
CA ASP A 236 37.97 1.49 -5.09
C ASP A 236 38.69 0.72 -6.22
N SER A 237 38.82 -0.61 -6.10
CA SER A 237 39.40 -1.48 -7.12
C SER A 237 38.56 -2.75 -7.32
N PRO A 238 38.65 -3.43 -8.48
CA PRO A 238 37.88 -4.64 -8.75
C PRO A 238 38.12 -5.79 -7.76
N SER A 239 39.28 -5.81 -7.10
CA SER A 239 39.68 -6.88 -6.17
C SER A 239 39.54 -6.50 -4.69
N GLY A 240 39.06 -5.30 -4.38
CA GLY A 240 38.98 -4.78 -3.02
C GLY A 240 40.09 -3.77 -2.66
N PRO A 241 40.35 -3.54 -1.36
CA PRO A 241 39.63 -4.10 -0.23
C PRO A 241 38.15 -3.69 -0.21
N TRP A 242 37.30 -4.59 0.28
CA TRP A 242 35.85 -4.38 0.33
C TRP A 242 35.44 -3.77 1.67
N LYS A 243 34.57 -2.77 1.63
CA LYS A 243 33.98 -2.11 2.80
C LYS A 243 32.47 -2.20 2.73
N VAL A 244 31.83 -2.60 3.83
CA VAL A 244 30.37 -2.54 3.95
C VAL A 244 29.91 -1.08 3.96
N VAL A 245 29.06 -0.71 3.01
CA VAL A 245 28.47 0.63 2.85
C VAL A 245 26.95 0.63 3.02
N GLY A 246 26.32 -0.54 2.89
CA GLY A 246 24.91 -0.78 3.24
C GLY A 246 24.81 -2.03 4.09
N ARG A 247 23.99 -2.02 5.14
CA ARG A 247 23.87 -3.13 6.08
C ARG A 247 22.41 -3.49 6.33
N ASP A 248 22.14 -4.78 6.37
CA ASP A 248 20.82 -5.35 6.69
C ASP A 248 19.68 -4.75 5.85
N ILE A 249 19.95 -4.44 4.58
CA ILE A 249 18.98 -3.88 3.65
C ILE A 249 17.91 -4.93 3.35
N SER A 250 16.65 -4.55 3.44
CA SER A 250 15.51 -5.39 3.06
C SER A 250 15.15 -5.17 1.60
N ASP A 251 14.76 -6.24 0.90
CA ASP A 251 14.08 -6.17 -0.40
C ASP A 251 12.60 -6.58 -0.30
N GLY A 252 12.06 -6.76 0.92
CA GLY A 252 10.69 -7.19 1.18
C GLY A 252 9.64 -6.07 1.10
N VAL A 253 9.99 -4.90 0.56
CA VAL A 253 9.09 -3.76 0.48
C VAL A 253 7.90 -4.08 -0.44
N ASN A 254 6.69 -4.02 0.12
CA ASN A 254 5.45 -4.12 -0.65
C ASN A 254 5.31 -2.96 -1.65
N GLU A 255 4.51 -3.17 -2.68
CA GLU A 255 4.30 -2.19 -3.75
C GLU A 255 5.58 -1.81 -4.51
N TRP A 256 6.57 -2.71 -4.51
CA TRP A 256 7.83 -2.49 -5.21
C TRP A 256 7.62 -2.11 -6.68
N ASN A 257 8.21 -0.97 -7.06
CA ASN A 257 8.24 -0.47 -8.44
C ASN A 257 9.70 -0.20 -8.87
N PRO A 258 10.30 -1.06 -9.72
CA PRO A 258 11.69 -0.91 -10.13
C PRO A 258 11.95 0.33 -11.01
N GLN A 259 10.90 1.03 -11.48
CA GLN A 259 11.05 2.26 -12.25
C GLN A 259 11.31 3.49 -11.37
N THR A 260 10.93 3.44 -10.10
CA THR A 260 10.95 4.60 -9.19
C THR A 260 11.63 4.32 -7.85
N MET A 261 11.96 3.07 -7.58
CA MET A 261 12.54 2.61 -6.31
C MET A 261 13.93 2.01 -6.53
N ASP A 262 14.76 2.18 -5.51
CA ASP A 262 16.10 1.62 -5.42
C ASP A 262 16.23 0.88 -4.08
N LEU A 263 16.94 -0.25 -4.09
CA LEU A 263 17.19 -1.06 -2.88
C LEU A 263 18.30 -0.41 -2.06
N PHE A 264 19.29 0.15 -2.75
CA PHE A 264 20.40 0.83 -2.11
C PHE A 264 20.81 2.10 -2.87
N ARG A 265 21.08 3.14 -2.10
CA ARG A 265 21.76 4.37 -2.52
C ARG A 265 22.99 4.53 -1.65
N ASP A 266 24.15 4.68 -2.27
CA ASP A 266 25.36 4.97 -1.51
C ASP A 266 25.35 6.41 -1.00
N ASP A 267 26.11 6.68 0.06
CA ASP A 267 26.27 8.01 0.63
C ASP A 267 27.10 8.89 -0.30
N TYR A 268 26.44 9.88 -0.93
CA TYR A 268 27.04 10.88 -1.80
C TYR A 268 28.29 11.51 -1.18
N ARG A 269 28.27 11.81 0.12
CA ARG A 269 29.37 12.50 0.83
C ARG A 269 30.62 11.61 0.96
N SER A 270 30.46 10.30 0.82
CA SER A 270 31.54 9.32 0.87
C SER A 270 32.17 9.04 -0.51
N LEU A 271 31.59 9.59 -1.59
CA LEU A 271 32.02 9.41 -2.97
C LEU A 271 32.72 10.66 -3.50
N ARG A 272 33.56 10.46 -4.51
CA ARG A 272 34.25 11.55 -5.24
C ARG A 272 33.79 11.58 -6.67
N LEU A 273 33.34 12.74 -7.14
CA LEU A 273 32.89 12.94 -8.51
C LEU A 273 34.00 12.54 -9.50
N GLY A 274 33.64 11.76 -10.51
CA GLY A 274 34.54 11.22 -11.54
C GLY A 274 35.20 9.89 -11.18
N ASN A 275 35.18 9.46 -9.91
CA ASN A 275 35.77 8.18 -9.51
C ASN A 275 34.87 7.00 -9.93
N THR A 276 35.52 5.85 -10.11
CA THR A 276 34.86 4.56 -10.37
C THR A 276 34.90 3.70 -9.11
N TYR A 277 33.76 3.14 -8.75
CA TYR A 277 33.57 2.30 -7.57
C TYR A 277 33.05 0.92 -7.99
N TYR A 278 33.42 -0.10 -7.22
CA TYR A 278 33.01 -1.48 -7.47
C TYR A 278 32.09 -1.93 -6.35
N TYR A 279 30.99 -2.58 -6.70
CA TYR A 279 29.98 -3.03 -5.73
C TYR A 279 29.73 -4.54 -5.83
N ARG A 280 29.44 -5.16 -4.69
CA ARG A 280 28.91 -6.52 -4.58
C ARG A 280 27.95 -6.62 -3.40
N VAL A 281 27.06 -7.59 -3.43
CA VAL A 281 25.99 -7.77 -2.44
C VAL A 281 26.07 -9.16 -1.82
N ILE A 282 25.80 -9.26 -0.52
CA ILE A 282 25.78 -10.51 0.24
C ILE A 282 24.38 -10.66 0.87
N ALA A 283 23.69 -11.74 0.54
CA ALA A 283 22.40 -12.08 1.14
C ALA A 283 22.58 -12.75 2.50
N LYS A 284 21.62 -12.57 3.41
CA LYS A 284 21.64 -13.11 4.77
C LYS A 284 20.26 -13.60 5.20
N ASN A 285 20.25 -14.65 6.02
CA ASN A 285 19.10 -15.07 6.81
C ASN A 285 19.56 -15.67 8.14
N GLU A 286 18.68 -16.39 8.85
CA GLU A 286 19.02 -17.00 10.15
C GLU A 286 20.14 -18.05 10.09
N SER A 287 20.40 -18.62 8.91
CA SER A 287 21.40 -19.67 8.69
C SER A 287 22.75 -19.13 8.19
N GLY A 288 22.87 -17.81 8.07
CA GLY A 288 24.12 -17.12 7.75
C GLY A 288 24.08 -16.37 6.42
N SER A 289 25.27 -16.04 5.92
CA SER A 289 25.46 -15.17 4.75
C SER A 289 25.86 -15.95 3.50
N SER A 290 25.34 -15.57 2.34
CA SER A 290 25.73 -16.12 1.03
C SER A 290 27.20 -15.88 0.68
N SER A 291 27.67 -16.46 -0.43
CA SER A 291 28.82 -15.89 -1.15
C SER A 291 28.45 -14.52 -1.75
N PRO A 292 29.42 -13.63 -2.04
CA PRO A 292 29.12 -12.37 -2.70
C PRO A 292 28.54 -12.58 -4.10
N SER A 293 27.70 -11.63 -4.55
CA SER A 293 27.20 -11.53 -5.92
C SER A 293 28.33 -11.35 -6.95
N ASN A 294 27.95 -11.29 -8.22
CA ASN A 294 28.77 -10.65 -9.24
C ASN A 294 29.14 -9.21 -8.83
N VAL A 295 30.30 -8.74 -9.30
CA VAL A 295 30.78 -7.38 -9.08
C VAL A 295 30.34 -6.50 -10.25
N ILE A 296 29.85 -5.30 -9.95
CA ILE A 296 29.62 -4.25 -10.96
C ILE A 296 30.60 -3.10 -10.76
N SER A 297 30.83 -2.32 -11.82
CA SER A 297 31.64 -1.10 -11.80
C SER A 297 30.75 0.09 -12.14
N VAL A 298 30.80 1.14 -11.33
CA VAL A 298 29.94 2.32 -11.45
C VAL A 298 30.79 3.57 -11.33
N LYS A 299 30.75 4.43 -12.36
CA LYS A 299 31.42 5.73 -12.32
C LYS A 299 30.48 6.78 -11.75
N HIS A 300 30.86 7.44 -10.67
CA HIS A 300 30.06 8.52 -10.11
C HIS A 300 30.21 9.79 -10.97
N THR A 301 29.16 10.15 -11.70
CA THR A 301 29.15 11.32 -12.61
C THR A 301 28.12 12.39 -12.25
N GLN A 302 27.25 12.13 -11.29
CA GLN A 302 26.18 13.03 -10.88
C GLN A 302 26.72 14.03 -9.84
N ALA A 303 26.74 15.32 -10.17
CA ALA A 303 27.06 16.37 -9.20
C ALA A 303 25.78 16.87 -8.53
N ASN A 304 25.82 17.08 -7.21
CA ASN A 304 24.73 17.70 -6.46
C ASN A 304 24.39 19.09 -7.02
N GLN A 305 23.10 19.38 -7.17
CA GLN A 305 22.60 20.71 -7.52
C GLN A 305 21.76 21.26 -6.37
N ALA A 306 21.84 22.57 -6.14
CA ALA A 306 20.97 23.19 -5.15
C ALA A 306 19.50 22.99 -5.55
N PRO A 307 18.58 22.83 -4.57
CA PRO A 307 17.16 22.80 -4.86
C PRO A 307 16.74 24.01 -5.70
N VAL A 308 15.79 23.86 -6.62
CA VAL A 308 15.27 24.95 -7.44
C VAL A 308 13.94 25.44 -6.87
N VAL A 309 13.94 26.64 -6.31
CA VAL A 309 12.72 27.28 -5.76
C VAL A 309 11.94 28.03 -6.85
N ALA A 310 10.62 27.84 -6.85
CA ALA A 310 9.66 28.67 -7.56
C ALA A 310 8.74 29.39 -6.56
N LEU A 311 8.66 30.71 -6.70
CA LEU A 311 7.90 31.61 -5.84
C LEU A 311 7.44 32.82 -6.66
N ALA A 312 6.29 33.39 -6.32
CA ALA A 312 5.80 34.64 -6.91
C ALA A 312 6.78 35.79 -6.65
N GLU A 313 6.91 36.73 -7.61
CA GLU A 313 7.81 37.87 -7.46
C GLU A 313 7.21 38.97 -6.57
N THR A 314 5.89 39.19 -6.70
CA THR A 314 5.15 40.19 -5.94
C THR A 314 3.79 39.66 -5.49
N LEU A 315 3.34 40.13 -4.33
CA LEU A 315 2.01 39.90 -3.78
C LEU A 315 1.49 41.22 -3.18
N THR A 316 0.18 41.35 -3.07
CA THR A 316 -0.45 42.49 -2.40
C THR A 316 -1.49 41.99 -1.42
N THR A 317 -1.57 42.63 -0.26
CA THR A 317 -2.62 42.37 0.73
C THR A 317 -2.93 43.62 1.57
N SER A 318 -3.85 43.50 2.51
CA SER A 318 -4.12 44.45 3.59
C SER A 318 -3.90 43.79 4.95
N GLN A 319 -3.69 44.61 5.98
CA GLN A 319 -3.41 44.13 7.34
C GLN A 319 -4.51 43.26 7.95
N ASP A 320 -5.76 43.35 7.50
CA ASP A 320 -6.92 42.56 7.94
C ASP A 320 -7.13 41.25 7.18
N GLN A 321 -6.41 41.03 6.08
CA GLN A 321 -6.48 39.80 5.30
C GLN A 321 -5.25 38.89 5.48
N GLY A 322 -4.08 39.49 5.69
CA GLY A 322 -2.81 38.76 5.59
C GLY A 322 -2.61 38.18 4.19
N VAL A 323 -1.57 37.38 3.97
CA VAL A 323 -1.26 36.84 2.64
C VAL A 323 -0.99 35.34 2.70
N GLN A 324 -1.57 34.62 1.74
CA GLN A 324 -1.20 33.23 1.49
C GLN A 324 0.16 33.19 0.79
N LEU A 325 1.09 32.46 1.36
CA LEU A 325 2.36 32.16 0.71
C LEU A 325 2.32 30.71 0.22
N SER A 326 2.65 30.52 -1.04
CA SER A 326 2.79 29.20 -1.67
C SER A 326 4.10 29.20 -2.45
N ALA A 327 5.05 28.42 -1.97
CA ALA A 327 6.28 28.12 -2.66
C ALA A 327 6.25 26.67 -3.17
N SER A 328 6.97 26.42 -4.26
CA SER A 328 7.29 25.06 -4.67
C SER A 328 8.80 24.94 -4.89
N TRP A 329 9.31 23.72 -4.80
CA TRP A 329 10.71 23.43 -5.03
C TRP A 329 10.86 22.08 -5.73
N ARG A 330 11.99 21.90 -6.39
CA ARG A 330 12.43 20.62 -6.98
C ARG A 330 13.89 20.42 -6.66
N ASP A 331 14.29 19.17 -6.57
CA ASP A 331 15.65 18.76 -6.23
C ASP A 331 16.07 17.57 -7.09
N ASP A 332 17.37 17.32 -7.23
CA ASP A 332 17.90 16.18 -7.98
C ASP A 332 18.04 14.89 -7.12
N ALA A 333 17.50 14.93 -5.90
CA ALA A 333 17.52 13.86 -4.90
C ALA A 333 18.93 13.51 -4.41
N LEU A 334 19.81 14.52 -4.43
CA LEU A 334 21.15 14.47 -3.88
C LEU A 334 21.29 15.58 -2.81
N PRO A 335 22.20 15.41 -1.83
CA PRO A 335 22.95 14.18 -1.53
C PRO A 335 22.08 13.02 -1.06
N ASP A 336 20.88 13.31 -0.59
CA ASP A 336 19.82 12.35 -0.27
C ASP A 336 18.44 12.97 -0.58
N ARG A 337 17.35 12.28 -0.29
CA ARG A 337 16.00 12.72 -0.66
C ARG A 337 15.40 13.75 0.30
N ASN A 338 16.11 14.14 1.36
CA ASN A 338 15.58 15.07 2.35
C ASN A 338 15.93 16.51 2.00
N VAL A 339 14.91 17.34 1.88
CA VAL A 339 15.06 18.80 1.72
C VAL A 339 14.33 19.49 2.85
N THR A 340 15.05 20.35 3.57
CA THR A 340 14.47 21.21 4.59
C THR A 340 14.07 22.55 3.97
N VAL A 341 12.91 23.05 4.36
CA VAL A 341 12.39 24.33 3.83
C VAL A 341 12.16 25.33 4.94
N SER A 342 12.31 26.61 4.64
CA SER A 342 12.08 27.67 5.63
C SER A 342 11.65 29.00 5.02
N TRP A 343 10.84 29.75 5.77
CA TRP A 343 10.51 31.15 5.51
C TRP A 343 11.25 32.09 6.47
N SER A 344 11.67 33.26 5.96
CA SER A 344 12.21 34.36 6.76
C SER A 344 11.68 35.71 6.30
N ASN A 345 11.58 36.67 7.23
CA ASN A 345 11.01 38.00 7.01
C ASN A 345 12.07 39.11 6.82
N GLY A 346 13.33 38.73 6.57
CA GLY A 346 14.44 39.68 6.43
C GLY A 346 14.74 40.51 7.68
N GLY A 347 14.32 40.05 8.88
CA GLY A 347 14.51 40.75 10.14
C GLY A 347 13.40 41.75 10.49
N SER A 348 12.32 41.81 9.70
CA SER A 348 11.17 42.67 10.00
C SER A 348 10.41 42.18 11.25
N ALA A 349 10.34 43.01 12.28
CA ALA A 349 9.53 42.73 13.46
C ALA A 349 8.00 42.83 13.19
N GLN A 350 7.61 43.30 12.00
CA GLN A 350 6.22 43.58 11.64
C GLN A 350 5.63 42.54 10.67
N ALA A 351 6.40 41.53 10.27
CA ALA A 351 5.95 40.45 9.40
C ALA A 351 6.10 39.11 10.12
N HIS A 352 5.02 38.36 10.19
CA HIS A 352 4.91 37.14 10.97
C HIS A 352 4.42 36.00 10.09
N PHE A 353 4.83 34.76 10.41
CA PHE A 353 4.41 33.55 9.70
C PHE A 353 3.67 32.62 10.65
N CYS A 354 2.69 31.88 10.14
CA CYS A 354 1.99 30.86 10.92
C CYS A 354 2.78 29.56 11.04
N ALA A 355 3.44 29.14 9.96
CA ALA A 355 4.46 28.10 9.96
C ALA A 355 5.64 28.56 9.10
N THR A 356 6.86 28.40 9.61
CA THR A 356 8.07 28.75 8.85
C THR A 356 8.63 27.58 8.08
N ASP A 357 8.35 26.34 8.48
CA ASP A 357 8.89 25.08 7.97
C ASP A 357 8.00 24.39 6.93
N LYS A 358 7.00 25.10 6.40
CA LYS A 358 6.09 24.61 5.36
C LYS A 358 6.21 25.45 4.09
N ALA A 359 6.10 24.79 2.93
CA ALA A 359 6.10 25.45 1.63
C ALA A 359 4.84 26.31 1.41
N GLU A 360 3.70 25.85 1.92
CA GLU A 360 2.47 26.64 2.01
C GLU A 360 2.27 27.12 3.46
N THR A 361 2.05 28.43 3.63
CA THR A 361 1.83 29.06 4.94
C THR A 361 1.15 30.41 4.78
N ARG A 362 0.62 30.96 5.87
CA ARG A 362 0.11 32.32 5.92
C ARG A 362 1.09 33.26 6.59
N ALA A 363 1.24 34.45 6.02
CA ALA A 363 1.91 35.57 6.65
C ALA A 363 0.92 36.69 6.99
N TRP A 364 1.19 37.40 8.08
CA TRP A 364 0.40 38.55 8.52
C TRP A 364 1.30 39.68 9.00
N PHE A 365 0.75 40.90 9.01
CA PHE A 365 1.53 42.12 9.17
C PHE A 365 0.89 43.09 10.16
N SER A 366 1.69 43.60 11.10
CA SER A 366 1.23 44.55 12.13
C SER A 366 1.28 46.02 11.68
N ALA A 367 1.82 46.31 10.49
CA ALA A 367 1.80 47.64 9.87
C ALA A 367 1.62 47.54 8.34
N PRO A 368 1.12 48.59 7.67
CA PRO A 368 1.21 48.70 6.22
C PRO A 368 2.66 48.99 5.79
N GLY A 369 3.03 48.58 4.58
CA GLY A 369 4.37 48.78 4.04
C GLY A 369 4.80 47.74 3.01
N GLU A 370 6.06 47.81 2.62
CA GLU A 370 6.69 46.86 1.70
C GLU A 370 7.53 45.84 2.49
N TYR A 371 7.24 44.56 2.30
CA TYR A 371 7.92 43.47 2.98
C TYR A 371 8.63 42.55 1.99
N ALA A 372 9.82 42.07 2.36
CA ALA A 372 10.56 41.08 1.60
C ALA A 372 10.56 39.76 2.37
N LEU A 373 9.79 38.77 1.89
CA LEU A 373 9.69 37.46 2.52
C LEU A 373 10.45 36.45 1.68
N THR A 374 11.36 35.70 2.29
CA THR A 374 12.28 34.79 1.59
C THR A 374 11.95 33.35 1.93
N PHE A 375 11.68 32.54 0.90
CA PHE A 375 11.60 31.09 1.01
C PHE A 375 12.95 30.46 0.66
N SER A 376 13.35 29.45 1.43
CA SER A 376 14.58 28.70 1.26
C SER A 376 14.30 27.20 1.17
N ALA A 377 15.09 26.50 0.35
CA ALA A 377 15.15 25.04 0.32
C ALA A 377 16.61 24.60 0.40
N ASP A 378 16.90 23.61 1.26
CA ASP A 378 18.25 23.16 1.63
C ASP A 378 18.30 21.62 1.67
N ASP A 379 19.14 21.04 0.82
CA ASP A 379 19.37 19.58 0.69
C ASP A 379 20.42 19.05 1.70
N GLY A 380 20.94 19.92 2.56
CA GLY A 380 21.97 19.64 3.55
C GLY A 380 23.41 19.80 3.05
N LEU A 381 23.63 20.12 1.77
CA LEU A 381 24.91 20.53 1.18
C LEU A 381 24.81 21.86 0.44
N LEU A 382 23.72 22.06 -0.30
CA LEU A 382 23.43 23.24 -1.08
C LEU A 382 22.05 23.78 -0.73
N LYS A 383 21.95 25.10 -0.82
CA LYS A 383 20.75 25.85 -0.48
C LYS A 383 20.45 26.84 -1.60
N SER A 384 19.17 26.98 -1.93
CA SER A 384 18.68 28.10 -2.74
C SER A 384 17.58 28.86 -2.02
N SER A 385 17.30 30.07 -2.49
CA SER A 385 16.26 30.91 -1.93
C SER A 385 15.66 31.83 -2.99
N LYS A 386 14.38 32.19 -2.81
CA LYS A 386 13.71 33.27 -3.55
C LYS A 386 12.96 34.17 -2.59
N THR A 387 12.89 35.45 -2.96
CA THR A 387 12.20 36.48 -2.18
C THR A 387 10.99 36.97 -2.94
N VAL A 388 9.86 37.05 -2.24
CA VAL A 388 8.64 37.72 -2.71
C VAL A 388 8.53 39.09 -2.04
N LYS A 389 8.22 40.12 -2.83
CA LYS A 389 7.83 41.43 -2.31
C LYS A 389 6.34 41.45 -2.01
N VAL A 390 5.96 41.83 -0.79
CA VAL A 390 4.57 41.94 -0.36
C VAL A 390 4.26 43.40 -0.05
N THR A 391 3.39 43.99 -0.86
CA THR A 391 2.81 45.32 -0.59
C THR A 391 1.63 45.15 0.34
N VAL A 392 1.69 45.75 1.53
CA VAL A 392 0.65 45.68 2.56
C VAL A 392 0.01 47.05 2.72
N THR A 393 -1.30 47.11 2.48
CA THR A 393 -2.12 48.31 2.65
C THR A 393 -2.78 48.35 4.04
N GLU A 394 -3.25 49.52 4.44
CA GLU A 394 -4.01 49.69 5.69
C GLU A 394 -5.25 48.78 5.71
N ALA A 395 -5.60 48.28 6.89
CA ALA A 395 -6.81 47.47 7.05
C ALA A 395 -8.06 48.27 6.69
N VAL A 396 -8.93 47.67 5.87
CA VAL A 396 -10.27 48.21 5.59
C VAL A 396 -11.31 47.56 6.51
N GLY A 397 -11.08 46.31 6.92
CA GLY A 397 -11.89 45.57 7.87
C GLY A 397 -11.29 45.46 9.27
N LYS A 398 -11.94 44.64 10.11
CA LYS A 398 -11.45 44.31 11.45
C LYS A 398 -10.24 43.39 11.35
N VAL A 399 -9.10 43.82 11.90
CA VAL A 399 -7.90 43.00 11.97
C VAL A 399 -8.14 41.79 12.91
N PRO A 400 -7.94 40.55 12.42
CA PRO A 400 -7.98 39.33 13.21
C PRO A 400 -6.96 39.35 14.35
N ALA A 401 -7.32 38.77 15.50
CA ALA A 401 -6.43 38.67 16.65
C ALA A 401 -5.34 37.58 16.47
N ASP A 402 -5.65 36.53 15.69
CA ASP A 402 -4.73 35.44 15.39
C ASP A 402 -5.06 34.88 14.00
N TYR A 403 -4.09 34.98 13.08
CA TYR A 403 -4.19 34.44 11.73
C TYR A 403 -3.84 32.95 11.64
N CYS A 404 -3.15 32.44 12.66
CA CYS A 404 -2.47 31.16 12.65
C CYS A 404 -3.21 30.10 13.45
N ARG A 405 -4.02 30.50 14.42
CA ARG A 405 -4.83 29.59 15.27
C ARG A 405 -6.31 29.94 15.25
N PHE A 406 -6.79 30.52 14.15
CA PHE A 406 -8.22 30.80 14.02
C PHE A 406 -9.03 29.50 14.12
N GLY A 407 -10.09 29.54 14.92
CA GLY A 407 -11.15 28.54 14.98
C GLY A 407 -12.49 29.25 15.03
N GLY A 408 -13.36 28.96 14.08
CA GLY A 408 -14.70 29.55 13.96
C GLY A 408 -15.71 29.02 14.98
N GLY A 409 -15.28 28.09 15.85
CA GLY A 409 -16.14 27.34 16.75
C GLY A 409 -16.77 26.13 16.06
N VAL A 410 -17.09 25.12 16.88
CA VAL A 410 -17.72 23.89 16.41
C VAL A 410 -19.20 24.15 16.11
N LEU A 411 -19.61 23.85 14.88
CA LEU A 411 -21.01 23.84 14.44
C LEU A 411 -21.47 22.40 14.33
N ASN A 412 -22.41 22.02 15.19
CA ASN A 412 -23.03 20.71 15.14
C ASN A 412 -24.05 20.64 14.00
N VAL A 413 -24.46 19.43 13.63
CA VAL A 413 -25.55 19.23 12.66
C VAL A 413 -26.87 19.88 13.06
N THR A 414 -27.10 20.09 14.37
CA THR A 414 -28.25 20.82 14.91
C THR A 414 -28.20 22.32 14.66
N ASP A 415 -27.00 22.87 14.45
CA ASP A 415 -26.79 24.27 14.10
C ASP A 415 -26.94 24.51 12.58
N GLY A 416 -27.04 23.43 11.80
CA GLY A 416 -27.20 23.45 10.35
C GLY A 416 -28.65 23.31 9.91
N LYS A 417 -28.94 23.77 8.68
CA LYS A 417 -30.22 23.53 8.01
C LYS A 417 -30.17 22.20 7.28
N ILE A 418 -30.94 21.22 7.76
CA ILE A 418 -31.04 19.89 7.18
C ILE A 418 -32.10 19.89 6.07
N ALA A 419 -31.76 19.30 4.92
CA ALA A 419 -32.71 18.95 3.88
C ALA A 419 -32.59 17.46 3.58
N ALA A 420 -33.66 16.71 3.87
CA ALA A 420 -33.73 15.28 3.63
C ALA A 420 -34.49 15.00 2.32
N ALA A 421 -33.96 14.10 1.50
CA ALA A 421 -34.70 13.56 0.37
C ALA A 421 -35.86 12.68 0.87
N LYS A 422 -36.94 12.59 0.10
CA LYS A 422 -38.04 11.67 0.42
C LYS A 422 -37.58 10.24 0.18
N SER A 423 -37.49 9.45 1.24
CA SER A 423 -37.20 8.02 1.16
C SER A 423 -37.95 7.23 2.23
N GLU A 424 -38.37 6.01 1.90
CA GLU A 424 -38.98 5.05 2.84
C GLU A 424 -37.92 4.21 3.57
N LYS A 425 -36.68 4.18 3.07
CA LYS A 425 -35.55 3.45 3.64
C LYS A 425 -34.34 4.36 3.78
N ASP A 426 -33.55 4.19 4.85
CA ASP A 426 -32.31 4.93 5.06
C ASP A 426 -32.55 6.47 5.07
N ALA A 427 -33.63 6.88 5.74
CA ALA A 427 -34.00 8.29 5.87
C ALA A 427 -32.96 9.06 6.70
N LEU A 428 -32.59 10.25 6.22
CA LEU A 428 -31.63 11.13 6.88
C LEU A 428 -32.18 11.60 8.24
N ALA A 429 -31.52 11.22 9.33
CA ALA A 429 -31.91 11.58 10.69
C ALA A 429 -30.70 11.79 11.60
N ILE A 430 -30.90 12.51 12.71
CA ILE A 430 -29.90 12.60 13.78
C ILE A 430 -30.11 11.43 14.72
N GLY A 431 -29.10 10.58 14.90
CA GLY A 431 -29.11 9.49 15.86
C GLY A 431 -28.86 9.96 17.30
N ASP A 432 -29.09 9.07 18.27
CA ASP A 432 -28.80 9.33 19.69
C ASP A 432 -27.30 9.56 19.96
N ASP A 433 -26.44 9.10 19.04
CA ASP A 433 -24.99 9.35 19.02
C ASP A 433 -24.63 10.79 18.57
N GLY A 434 -25.62 11.56 18.13
CA GLY A 434 -25.49 12.93 17.64
C GLY A 434 -24.99 13.02 16.20
N PHE A 435 -24.83 11.90 15.49
CA PHE A 435 -24.49 11.92 14.08
C PHE A 435 -25.74 12.05 13.22
N LEU A 436 -25.70 12.94 12.23
CA LEU A 436 -26.67 13.02 11.15
C LEU A 436 -26.28 12.02 10.04
N GLY A 437 -27.20 11.14 9.68
CA GLY A 437 -27.03 10.20 8.58
C GLY A 437 -28.18 9.19 8.51
N PRO A 438 -28.08 8.19 7.62
CA PRO A 438 -27.06 8.12 6.58
C PRO A 438 -27.35 9.13 5.45
N PHE A 439 -26.32 9.75 4.88
CA PHE A 439 -26.42 10.51 3.62
C PHE A 439 -26.51 9.54 2.43
N ALA A 440 -27.67 8.90 2.27
CA ALA A 440 -27.86 7.78 1.35
C ALA A 440 -28.51 8.18 0.02
N ASN A 441 -29.29 9.26 0.01
CA ASN A 441 -30.17 9.62 -1.10
C ASN A 441 -29.74 10.93 -1.76
N ASP A 442 -29.87 11.01 -3.08
CA ASP A 442 -29.52 12.23 -3.82
C ASP A 442 -30.41 13.40 -3.34
N GLY A 443 -29.76 14.44 -2.82
CA GLY A 443 -30.43 15.60 -2.22
C GLY A 443 -30.40 15.63 -0.69
N ASP A 444 -29.99 14.56 -0.01
CA ASP A 444 -29.67 14.59 1.42
C ASP A 444 -28.52 15.57 1.67
N LYS A 445 -28.76 16.59 2.48
CA LYS A 445 -27.76 17.60 2.83
C LYS A 445 -27.98 18.28 4.17
N VAL A 446 -26.91 18.84 4.72
CA VAL A 446 -26.90 19.78 5.82
C VAL A 446 -26.09 21.01 5.42
N SER A 447 -26.62 22.20 5.73
CA SER A 447 -26.06 23.49 5.34
C SER A 447 -25.74 24.34 6.57
N TRP A 448 -24.50 24.79 6.70
CA TRP A 448 -24.06 25.72 7.75
C TRP A 448 -23.74 27.09 7.17
N GLN A 449 -23.95 28.13 7.97
CA GLN A 449 -23.43 29.48 7.71
C GLN A 449 -22.21 29.70 8.59
N VAL A 450 -21.10 30.13 7.99
CA VAL A 450 -19.82 30.38 8.69
C VAL A 450 -19.29 31.74 8.28
N SER A 451 -18.70 32.49 9.20
CA SER A 451 -18.03 33.75 8.88
C SER A 451 -16.51 33.54 8.90
N ALA A 452 -15.86 33.84 7.79
CA ALA A 452 -14.40 33.81 7.67
C ALA A 452 -13.82 35.21 7.87
N PRO A 453 -12.85 35.41 8.77
CA PRO A 453 -12.24 36.73 9.01
C PRO A 453 -11.47 37.28 7.80
N TRP A 454 -10.99 36.43 6.91
CA TRP A 454 -10.31 36.81 5.68
C TRP A 454 -10.73 35.91 4.52
N ALA A 455 -10.38 36.31 3.30
CA ALA A 455 -10.52 35.46 2.12
C ALA A 455 -9.30 34.55 1.95
N GLY A 456 -9.52 33.30 1.56
CA GLY A 456 -8.46 32.37 1.19
C GLY A 456 -8.67 30.95 1.71
N LYS A 457 -7.56 30.22 1.82
CA LYS A 457 -7.52 28.82 2.27
C LYS A 457 -7.79 28.71 3.79
N TYR A 458 -8.58 27.70 4.13
CA TYR A 458 -8.89 27.24 5.47
C TYR A 458 -8.98 25.70 5.48
N GLN A 459 -9.12 25.11 6.66
CA GLN A 459 -9.44 23.70 6.82
C GLN A 459 -10.80 23.55 7.52
N LEU A 460 -11.60 22.59 7.08
CA LEU A 460 -12.76 22.11 7.85
C LEU A 460 -12.32 20.93 8.70
N ARG A 461 -12.36 21.09 10.01
CA ARG A 461 -12.28 19.98 10.95
C ARG A 461 -13.65 19.33 11.02
N VAL A 462 -13.76 18.18 10.39
CA VAL A 462 -15.01 17.42 10.25
C VAL A 462 -15.01 16.28 11.25
N THR A 463 -16.01 16.21 12.12
CA THR A 463 -16.26 15.03 12.95
C THR A 463 -17.26 14.14 12.23
N PHE A 464 -16.85 12.91 11.86
CA PHE A 464 -17.64 11.99 11.04
C PHE A 464 -17.61 10.55 11.57
N SER A 465 -18.54 9.73 11.10
CA SER A 465 -18.53 8.27 11.32
C SER A 465 -18.70 7.54 9.98
N GLY A 466 -17.74 6.64 9.71
CA GLY A 466 -17.77 5.66 8.61
C GLY A 466 -18.04 4.25 9.15
N LYS A 467 -18.95 4.12 10.13
CA LYS A 467 -19.22 2.85 10.85
C LYS A 467 -19.63 1.68 9.98
N TRP A 468 -20.07 1.94 8.74
CA TRP A 468 -20.46 0.91 7.76
C TRP A 468 -19.44 0.77 6.61
N GLY A 469 -18.15 1.01 6.91
CA GLY A 469 -17.03 0.94 5.96
C GLY A 469 -16.68 2.30 5.34
N GLY A 470 -15.52 2.42 4.70
CA GLY A 470 -15.10 3.65 4.02
C GLY A 470 -16.02 4.05 2.85
N LYS A 471 -16.13 5.35 2.57
CA LYS A 471 -17.13 5.95 1.67
C LYS A 471 -16.61 7.22 1.00
N LYS A 472 -17.38 7.75 0.04
CA LYS A 472 -17.10 9.01 -0.63
C LYS A 472 -18.31 9.93 -0.60
N ASN A 473 -18.15 11.11 0.01
CA ASN A 473 -19.16 12.19 0.05
C ASN A 473 -18.47 13.54 -0.17
N SER A 474 -19.25 14.57 -0.52
CA SER A 474 -18.68 15.86 -0.88
C SER A 474 -19.15 17.03 -0.02
N PHE A 475 -18.31 18.06 0.07
CA PHE A 475 -18.68 19.40 0.54
C PHE A 475 -18.90 20.35 -0.64
N ILE A 476 -19.75 21.35 -0.48
CA ILE A 476 -19.87 22.48 -1.42
C ILE A 476 -19.76 23.78 -0.62
N VAL A 477 -18.93 24.70 -1.09
CA VAL A 477 -18.78 26.04 -0.51
C VAL A 477 -19.36 27.07 -1.46
N ASN A 478 -20.27 27.93 -0.98
CA ASN A 478 -20.85 29.06 -1.72
C ASN A 478 -21.35 28.70 -3.15
N ASP A 479 -22.03 27.56 -3.31
CA ASP A 479 -22.52 27.07 -4.61
C ASP A 479 -21.41 26.71 -5.62
N GLY A 480 -20.18 26.51 -5.15
CA GLY A 480 -19.03 26.09 -5.96
C GLY A 480 -19.05 24.61 -6.38
N ALA A 481 -17.92 24.16 -6.93
CA ALA A 481 -17.75 22.75 -7.30
C ALA A 481 -17.70 21.84 -6.05
N PRO A 482 -18.23 20.60 -6.14
CA PRO A 482 -18.11 19.62 -5.06
C PRO A 482 -16.65 19.28 -4.74
N ILE A 483 -16.30 19.37 -3.46
CA ILE A 483 -15.04 18.92 -2.87
C ILE A 483 -15.25 17.49 -2.40
N ALA A 484 -14.89 16.52 -3.23
CA ALA A 484 -15.07 15.11 -2.93
C ALA A 484 -14.05 14.61 -1.90
N VAL A 485 -14.53 13.91 -0.88
CA VAL A 485 -13.72 13.40 0.23
C VAL A 485 -13.94 11.91 0.38
N GLU A 486 -12.86 11.15 0.42
CA GLU A 486 -12.88 9.74 0.80
C GLU A 486 -12.74 9.63 2.32
N PHE A 487 -13.80 9.17 2.96
CA PHE A 487 -13.87 8.99 4.40
C PHE A 487 -13.48 7.55 4.75
N PRO A 488 -12.44 7.34 5.57
CA PRO A 488 -12.05 6.01 6.03
C PRO A 488 -13.12 5.36 6.91
N GLN A 489 -13.08 4.03 7.01
CA GLN A 489 -13.91 3.30 7.96
C GLN A 489 -13.58 3.71 9.40
N THR A 490 -14.60 3.79 10.24
CA THR A 490 -14.46 4.05 11.68
C THR A 490 -15.24 3.03 12.50
N ASP A 491 -15.08 3.08 13.81
CA ASP A 491 -16.06 2.53 14.75
C ASP A 491 -17.25 3.51 14.92
N GLU A 492 -18.11 3.23 15.90
CA GLU A 492 -19.29 4.05 16.22
C GLU A 492 -18.95 5.39 16.88
N GLN A 493 -17.75 5.57 17.43
CA GLN A 493 -17.33 6.84 18.06
C GLN A 493 -16.96 7.89 17.01
N GLY A 494 -16.59 7.43 15.80
CA GLY A 494 -16.20 8.29 14.70
C GLY A 494 -14.80 8.87 14.89
N GLN A 495 -14.41 9.78 13.99
CA GLN A 495 -13.10 10.43 14.04
C GLN A 495 -13.14 11.83 13.41
N GLN A 496 -12.00 12.54 13.45
CA GLN A 496 -11.83 13.83 12.80
C GLN A 496 -11.00 13.72 11.52
N LEU A 497 -11.37 14.52 10.52
CA LEU A 497 -10.62 14.73 9.28
C LEU A 497 -10.52 16.23 8.99
N LEU A 498 -9.39 16.67 8.44
CA LEU A 498 -9.23 18.03 7.91
C LEU A 498 -9.51 18.01 6.40
N VAL A 499 -10.43 18.87 5.96
CA VAL A 499 -10.78 19.03 4.55
C VAL A 499 -10.41 20.46 4.11
N PRO A 500 -9.51 20.63 3.13
CA PRO A 500 -9.14 21.96 2.67
C PRO A 500 -10.30 22.63 1.95
N VAL A 501 -10.54 23.91 2.25
CA VAL A 501 -11.58 24.74 1.62
C VAL A 501 -11.07 26.15 1.35
N GLU A 502 -11.68 26.81 0.37
CA GLU A 502 -11.48 28.25 0.14
C GLU A 502 -12.74 29.02 0.51
N LEU A 503 -12.60 30.03 1.38
CA LEU A 503 -13.68 30.88 1.86
C LEU A 503 -13.45 32.32 1.39
N LYS A 504 -14.53 33.06 1.13
CA LYS A 504 -14.46 34.53 1.00
C LYS A 504 -14.48 35.17 2.39
N ALA A 505 -13.95 36.38 2.52
CA ALA A 505 -14.11 37.14 3.76
C ALA A 505 -15.60 37.40 4.05
N GLY A 506 -15.99 37.30 5.32
CA GLY A 506 -17.38 37.40 5.77
C GLY A 506 -18.14 36.08 5.64
N ASP A 507 -19.43 36.16 5.34
CA ASP A 507 -20.34 35.01 5.40
C ASP A 507 -20.15 34.03 4.24
N ASN A 508 -20.08 32.75 4.56
CA ASN A 508 -19.96 31.63 3.64
C ASN A 508 -21.00 30.56 3.99
N ARG A 509 -21.53 29.89 2.96
CA ARG A 509 -22.35 28.70 3.12
C ARG A 509 -21.52 27.44 2.85
N ILE A 510 -21.57 26.49 3.77
CA ILE A 510 -20.95 25.17 3.63
C ILE A 510 -22.06 24.12 3.63
N ASP A 511 -22.16 23.37 2.55
CA ASP A 511 -23.08 22.25 2.41
C ASP A 511 -22.30 20.94 2.48
N PHE A 512 -22.76 19.96 3.26
CA PHE A 512 -22.31 18.57 3.20
C PHE A 512 -23.50 17.70 2.81
N GLY A 513 -23.29 16.76 1.90
CA GLY A 513 -24.39 15.93 1.41
C GLY A 513 -23.96 14.81 0.49
N LYS A 514 -24.95 14.17 -0.13
CA LYS A 514 -24.75 13.21 -1.21
C LYS A 514 -24.98 13.90 -2.56
N PHE A 515 -23.93 13.95 -3.37
CA PHE A 515 -23.94 14.55 -4.71
C PHE A 515 -23.59 13.51 -5.78
N ALA A 516 -23.73 13.90 -7.06
CA ALA A 516 -23.41 13.02 -8.18
C ALA A 516 -21.94 12.53 -8.11
N GLY A 517 -21.74 11.21 -8.12
CA GLY A 517 -20.42 10.57 -7.99
C GLY A 517 -20.03 10.17 -6.57
N ASP A 518 -20.82 10.55 -5.56
CA ASP A 518 -20.68 10.10 -4.17
C ASP A 518 -21.33 8.72 -3.98
N TRP A 519 -20.82 7.91 -3.05
CA TRP A 519 -21.31 6.55 -2.82
C TRP A 519 -21.28 6.08 -1.37
N GLY A 520 -22.29 5.26 -1.06
CA GLY A 520 -22.62 4.62 0.21
C GLY A 520 -23.09 5.57 1.34
N TYR A 521 -22.97 5.12 2.59
CA TYR A 521 -23.68 5.69 3.75
C TYR A 521 -22.72 6.43 4.68
N MET A 522 -22.78 7.76 4.66
CA MET A 522 -21.95 8.61 5.52
C MET A 522 -22.74 9.23 6.67
N PHE A 523 -22.01 9.54 7.75
CA PHE A 523 -22.54 10.19 8.94
C PHE A 523 -21.63 11.35 9.36
N ILE A 524 -22.19 12.52 9.66
CA ILE A 524 -21.46 13.71 10.11
C ILE A 524 -22.05 14.22 11.42
N LYS A 525 -21.21 14.75 12.32
CA LYS A 525 -21.66 15.29 13.62
C LYS A 525 -21.44 16.78 13.73
N SER A 526 -20.30 17.26 13.24
CA SER A 526 -19.96 18.67 13.30
C SER A 526 -18.92 19.06 12.26
N ILE A 527 -18.85 20.36 11.99
CA ILE A 527 -17.73 21.00 11.31
C ILE A 527 -17.16 22.13 12.18
N GLU A 528 -15.89 22.45 11.99
CA GLU A 528 -15.28 23.68 12.50
C GLU A 528 -14.36 24.23 11.42
N VAL A 529 -14.51 25.52 11.10
CA VAL A 529 -13.56 26.21 10.20
C VAL A 529 -12.33 26.59 11.02
N VAL A 530 -11.15 26.11 10.63
CA VAL A 530 -9.88 26.44 11.27
C VAL A 530 -8.88 27.00 10.27
N ALA A 531 -7.90 27.77 10.75
CA ALA A 531 -6.76 28.17 9.93
C ALA A 531 -6.02 26.95 9.34
N GLU A 532 -5.34 27.17 8.22
CA GLU A 532 -4.61 26.16 7.44
C GLU A 532 -3.35 25.58 8.10
#